data_AF-A0A419X5Y3-F1
#
_entry.id   AF-A0A419X5Y3-F1
#
_cell.length_a   1.000
_cell.length_b   1.000
_cell.length_c   1.000
_cell.angle_alpha   90.00
_cell.angle_beta   90.00
_cell.angle_gamma   90.00
#
_symmetry.space_group_name_H-M   'P 1'
#
loop_
_entity.id
_entity.type
_entity.pdbx_description
1 polymer ?
#
loop_
_entity_poly.entity_id
_entity_poly.type
_entity_poly.pdbx_seq_one_letter_code
_entity_poly.pdbx_strand_id
1 'polypeptide(L)'
;MHPTSAGTESGPHDSTDMRMHRAWRQMCEDPRAEVVVGSWAAESELFSDCTGTGDVLELLNALYRAGNWTGHDALLAALLERVPRGGYDGEVAWLVTVRALLPKAARMARSQMRPSIDFEEAFSVVVGALFEVVRTYPLERCPRSIYAGLVLRTLTLARQTLGHLLNDAPLPPDEVAEIVDRRPVGHELGPEERFERLSLLMDATELQLLGKDDHEHIHSGTARAELLHLVVWAVRTGVLQPHEAQLLAGYYVDSDHRDGRTPRSIGSGGDRVRKARSRAVSRLRAADHDAYWLVA
;
A
#
# COMPACT_ATOMS: atom_id res chain seq x y z
N MET A 1 11.25 -54.28 -8.75
CA MET A 1 10.13 -53.68 -9.50
C MET A 1 9.51 -52.62 -8.58
N HIS A 2 10.06 -51.41 -8.62
CA HIS A 2 9.58 -50.26 -7.84
C HIS A 2 9.06 -49.22 -8.83
N PRO A 3 7.87 -48.64 -8.65
CA PRO A 3 7.37 -47.63 -9.55
C PRO A 3 8.10 -46.31 -9.29
N THR A 4 8.72 -45.80 -10.35
CA THR A 4 9.27 -44.46 -10.46
C THR A 4 8.15 -43.45 -10.28
N SER A 5 8.20 -42.65 -9.21
CA SER A 5 7.37 -41.46 -9.06
C SER A 5 7.70 -40.49 -10.19
N ALA A 6 6.76 -40.34 -11.12
CA ALA A 6 6.75 -39.24 -12.08
C ALA A 6 6.65 -37.94 -11.30
N GLY A 7 7.73 -37.17 -11.27
CA GLY A 7 7.67 -35.77 -10.91
C GLY A 7 6.74 -35.08 -11.89
N THR A 8 5.64 -34.56 -11.39
CA THR A 8 4.84 -33.55 -12.10
C THR A 8 5.73 -32.33 -12.29
N GLU A 9 6.40 -32.27 -13.43
CA GLU A 9 6.98 -31.05 -13.98
C GLU A 9 5.84 -30.03 -14.09
N SER A 10 5.79 -29.13 -13.12
CA SER A 10 4.95 -27.95 -13.18
C SER A 10 5.45 -27.13 -14.36
N GLY A 11 4.62 -26.99 -15.40
CA GLY A 11 4.92 -26.15 -16.55
C GLY A 11 5.21 -24.70 -16.12
N PRO A 12 5.77 -23.85 -17.01
CA PRO A 12 6.09 -22.47 -16.67
C PRO A 12 4.80 -21.75 -16.26
N HIS A 13 4.64 -21.52 -14.96
CA HIS A 13 3.50 -20.80 -14.41
C HIS A 13 3.48 -19.39 -15.03
N ASP A 14 2.41 -19.07 -15.74
CA ASP A 14 2.18 -17.73 -16.31
C ASP A 14 1.97 -16.75 -15.14
N SER A 15 3.04 -16.05 -14.75
CA SER A 15 3.02 -15.15 -13.58
C SER A 15 1.93 -14.09 -13.73
N THR A 16 1.41 -13.61 -12.61
CA THR A 16 0.37 -12.58 -12.60
C THR A 16 0.81 -11.33 -13.35
N ASP A 17 2.08 -10.93 -13.23
CA ASP A 17 2.64 -9.81 -14.00
C ASP A 17 2.60 -10.07 -15.52
N MET A 18 2.98 -11.28 -15.96
CA MET A 18 2.98 -11.63 -17.39
C MET A 18 1.58 -11.66 -17.99
N ARG A 19 0.59 -12.18 -17.25
CA ARG A 19 -0.83 -12.14 -17.66
C ARG A 19 -1.34 -10.71 -17.81
N MET A 20 -1.00 -9.83 -16.86
CA MET A 20 -1.39 -8.42 -16.91
C MET A 20 -0.72 -7.67 -18.06
N HIS A 21 0.56 -7.92 -18.31
CA HIS A 21 1.27 -7.31 -19.42
C HIS A 21 0.68 -7.74 -20.77
N ARG A 22 0.27 -9.02 -20.90
CA ARG A 22 -0.41 -9.52 -22.09
C ARG A 22 -1.79 -8.87 -22.29
N ALA A 23 -2.60 -8.80 -21.23
CA ALA A 23 -3.92 -8.17 -21.27
C ALA A 23 -3.84 -6.69 -21.67
N TRP A 24 -2.85 -5.97 -21.13
CA TRP A 24 -2.60 -4.58 -21.49
C TRP A 24 -2.21 -4.43 -22.97
N ARG A 25 -1.27 -5.24 -23.45
CA ARG A 25 -0.85 -5.19 -24.85
C ARG A 25 -2.01 -5.46 -25.80
N GLN A 26 -2.81 -6.48 -25.51
CA GLN A 26 -4.00 -6.82 -26.30
C GLN A 26 -5.00 -5.65 -26.33
N MET A 27 -5.16 -4.92 -25.22
CA MET A 27 -6.03 -3.75 -25.18
C MET A 27 -5.48 -2.58 -25.99
N CYS A 28 -4.18 -2.31 -25.92
CA CYS A 28 -3.56 -1.25 -26.72
C CYS A 28 -3.60 -1.53 -28.22
N GLU A 29 -3.61 -2.80 -28.63
CA GLU A 29 -3.69 -3.22 -30.04
C GLU A 29 -5.12 -3.31 -30.57
N ASP A 30 -6.15 -3.17 -29.73
CA ASP A 30 -7.55 -3.28 -30.12
C ASP A 30 -8.09 -1.93 -30.61
N PRO A 31 -8.46 -1.78 -31.91
CA PRO A 31 -8.97 -0.51 -32.45
C PRO A 31 -10.25 -0.03 -31.77
N ARG A 32 -11.02 -0.93 -31.13
CA ARG A 32 -12.20 -0.55 -30.36
C ARG A 32 -11.83 0.31 -29.16
N ALA A 33 -10.65 0.12 -28.58
CA ALA A 33 -10.17 0.89 -27.43
C ALA A 33 -9.89 2.35 -27.84
N GLU A 34 -9.36 2.58 -29.04
CA GLU A 34 -9.19 3.93 -29.60
C GLU A 34 -10.52 4.63 -29.82
N VAL A 35 -11.53 3.92 -30.34
CA VAL A 35 -12.89 4.47 -30.50
C VAL A 35 -13.50 4.86 -29.16
N VAL A 36 -13.33 4.02 -28.13
CA VAL A 36 -13.78 4.32 -26.76
C VAL A 36 -13.08 5.56 -26.21
N VAL A 37 -11.75 5.62 -26.27
CA VAL A 37 -10.99 6.79 -25.77
C VAL A 37 -11.34 8.06 -26.57
N GLY A 38 -11.54 7.95 -27.89
CA GLY A 38 -12.02 9.06 -28.72
C GLY A 38 -13.39 9.58 -28.28
N SER A 39 -14.29 8.71 -27.84
CA SER A 39 -15.57 9.15 -27.24
C SER A 39 -15.38 9.86 -25.90
N TRP A 40 -14.39 9.46 -25.09
CA TRP A 40 -14.08 10.15 -23.84
C TRP A 40 -13.59 11.58 -24.08
N ALA A 41 -12.76 11.78 -25.10
CA ALA A 41 -12.29 13.10 -25.53
C ALA A 41 -13.45 14.01 -25.98
N ALA A 42 -14.50 13.44 -26.58
CA ALA A 42 -15.69 14.20 -26.96
C ALA A 42 -16.60 14.55 -25.76
N GLU A 43 -16.60 13.72 -24.71
CA GLU A 43 -17.42 13.91 -23.51
C GLU A 43 -16.75 14.80 -22.45
N SER A 44 -15.42 14.85 -22.41
CA SER A 44 -14.67 15.52 -21.35
C SER A 44 -13.36 16.09 -21.87
N GLU A 45 -13.11 17.37 -21.57
CA GLU A 45 -11.85 18.05 -21.88
C GLU A 45 -10.64 17.39 -21.21
N LEU A 46 -10.83 16.57 -20.17
CA LEU A 46 -9.75 15.84 -19.50
C LEU A 46 -9.03 14.84 -20.41
N PHE A 47 -9.68 14.39 -21.49
CA PHE A 47 -9.15 13.41 -22.43
C PHE A 47 -8.89 14.02 -23.82
N SER A 48 -8.94 15.36 -23.98
CA SER A 48 -8.89 16.01 -25.31
C SER A 48 -7.69 15.60 -26.15
N ASP A 49 -6.56 15.33 -25.50
CA ASP A 49 -5.28 15.00 -26.14
C ASP A 49 -5.03 13.48 -26.20
N CYS A 50 -6.00 12.66 -25.78
CA CYS A 50 -5.88 11.22 -25.75
C CYS A 50 -6.56 10.58 -26.97
N THR A 51 -5.81 9.78 -27.72
CA THR A 51 -6.30 9.02 -28.88
C THR A 51 -6.43 7.53 -28.59
N GLY A 52 -5.67 7.03 -27.62
CA GLY A 52 -5.72 5.64 -27.18
C GLY A 52 -5.48 5.46 -25.69
N THR A 53 -5.57 4.21 -25.23
CA THR A 53 -5.41 3.86 -23.81
C THR A 53 -4.01 4.15 -23.28
N GLY A 54 -2.99 4.08 -24.15
CA GLY A 54 -1.62 4.48 -23.86
C GLY A 54 -1.52 5.96 -23.46
N ASP A 55 -2.15 6.85 -24.23
CA ASP A 55 -2.11 8.31 -23.97
C ASP A 55 -2.74 8.67 -22.62
N VAL A 56 -3.85 8.01 -22.27
CA VAL A 56 -4.51 8.22 -20.96
C VAL A 56 -3.59 7.80 -19.82
N LEU A 57 -2.91 6.66 -19.96
CA LEU A 57 -1.95 6.18 -18.98
C LEU A 57 -0.72 7.11 -18.89
N GLU A 58 -0.24 7.62 -20.01
CA GLU A 58 0.86 8.59 -20.05
C GLU A 58 0.47 9.91 -19.38
N LEU A 59 -0.74 10.40 -19.62
CA LEU A 59 -1.28 11.60 -18.98
C LEU A 59 -1.39 11.42 -17.46
N LEU A 60 -1.94 10.30 -16.98
CA LEU A 60 -1.95 9.96 -15.55
C LEU A 60 -0.53 10.00 -14.97
N ASN A 61 0.43 9.33 -15.62
CA ASN A 61 1.81 9.30 -15.17
C ASN A 61 2.48 10.69 -15.19
N ALA A 62 2.17 11.52 -16.19
CA ALA A 62 2.69 12.88 -16.29
C ALA A 62 2.17 13.77 -15.15
N LEU A 63 0.87 13.74 -14.89
CA LEU A 63 0.24 14.46 -13.77
C LEU A 63 0.81 14.02 -12.43
N TYR A 64 0.99 12.70 -12.25
CA TYR A 64 1.60 12.14 -11.06
C TYR A 64 3.05 12.64 -10.85
N ARG A 65 3.89 12.57 -11.88
CA ARG A 65 5.29 13.04 -11.80
C ARG A 65 5.40 14.55 -11.59
N ALA A 66 4.45 15.31 -12.13
CA ALA A 66 4.37 16.77 -11.95
C ALA A 66 3.84 17.17 -10.57
N GLY A 67 3.37 16.22 -9.75
CA GLY A 67 2.73 16.52 -8.47
C GLY A 67 1.38 17.21 -8.60
N ASN A 68 0.74 17.16 -9.77
CA ASN A 68 -0.60 17.73 -9.98
C ASN A 68 -1.66 16.74 -9.51
N TRP A 69 -1.83 16.65 -8.18
CA TRP A 69 -2.72 15.67 -7.56
C TRP A 69 -4.20 15.93 -7.84
N THR A 70 -4.60 17.19 -7.96
CA THR A 70 -5.98 17.55 -8.30
C THR A 70 -6.32 17.08 -9.71
N GLY A 71 -5.45 17.32 -10.69
CA GLY A 71 -5.64 16.82 -12.05
C GLY A 71 -5.58 15.31 -12.14
N HIS A 72 -4.66 14.69 -11.40
CA HIS A 72 -4.52 13.23 -11.34
C HIS A 72 -5.78 12.55 -10.77
N ASP A 73 -6.28 13.04 -9.64
CA ASP A 73 -7.51 12.51 -9.02
C ASP A 73 -8.75 12.80 -9.88
N ALA A 74 -8.82 13.95 -10.56
CA ALA A 74 -9.92 14.24 -11.49
C ALA A 74 -9.94 13.25 -12.67
N LEU A 75 -8.77 12.90 -13.21
CA LEU A 75 -8.66 11.92 -14.28
C LEU A 75 -9.02 10.50 -13.79
N LEU A 76 -8.57 10.12 -12.59
CA LEU A 76 -9.00 8.86 -11.95
C LEU A 76 -10.50 8.83 -11.67
N ALA A 77 -11.10 9.93 -11.21
CA ALA A 77 -12.55 10.03 -11.00
C ALA A 77 -13.30 9.75 -12.30
N ALA A 78 -12.90 10.41 -13.40
CA ALA A 78 -13.52 10.23 -14.70
C ALA A 78 -13.42 8.78 -15.21
N LEU A 79 -12.31 8.08 -14.96
CA LEU A 79 -12.19 6.66 -15.27
C LEU A 79 -13.10 5.79 -14.39
N LEU A 80 -13.09 6.03 -13.08
CA LEU A 80 -13.90 5.28 -12.12
C LEU A 80 -15.42 5.48 -12.31
N GLU A 81 -15.87 6.62 -12.83
CA GLU A 81 -17.28 6.85 -13.19
C GLU A 81 -17.75 5.96 -14.36
N ARG A 82 -16.82 5.49 -15.19
CA ARG A 82 -17.09 4.64 -16.36
C ARG A 82 -17.10 3.16 -16.00
N VAL A 83 -16.31 2.74 -15.01
CA VAL A 83 -16.19 1.33 -14.60
C VAL A 83 -17.56 0.66 -14.33
N PRO A 84 -18.51 1.27 -13.59
CA PRO A 84 -19.81 0.66 -13.30
C PRO A 84 -20.75 0.56 -14.51
N ARG A 85 -20.50 1.33 -15.59
CA ARG A 85 -21.32 1.28 -16.82
C ARG A 85 -21.24 -0.08 -17.51
N GLY A 86 -20.16 -0.82 -17.25
CA GLY A 86 -19.91 -2.13 -17.83
C GLY A 86 -19.65 -2.07 -19.33
N GLY A 87 -19.69 -3.23 -19.97
CA GLY A 87 -19.32 -3.36 -21.38
C GLY A 87 -17.86 -2.97 -21.63
N TYR A 88 -17.55 -2.74 -22.90
CA TYR A 88 -16.18 -2.49 -23.33
C TYR A 88 -15.64 -1.13 -22.82
N ASP A 89 -16.49 -0.10 -22.71
CA ASP A 89 -16.15 1.20 -22.12
C ASP A 89 -15.63 1.07 -20.67
N GLY A 90 -16.43 0.40 -19.82
CA GLY A 90 -16.05 0.15 -18.43
C GLY A 90 -14.84 -0.76 -18.29
N GLU A 91 -14.67 -1.75 -19.17
CA GLU A 91 -13.50 -2.64 -19.19
C GLU A 91 -12.21 -1.89 -19.52
N VAL A 92 -12.23 -0.99 -20.51
CA VAL A 92 -11.09 -0.15 -20.88
C VAL A 92 -10.73 0.77 -19.71
N ALA A 93 -11.71 1.48 -19.13
CA ALA A 93 -11.48 2.37 -18.00
C ALA A 93 -10.92 1.64 -16.76
N TRP A 94 -11.45 0.45 -16.47
CA TRP A 94 -10.97 -0.42 -15.40
C TRP A 94 -9.51 -0.83 -15.62
N LEU A 95 -9.16 -1.31 -16.83
CA LEU A 95 -7.82 -1.79 -17.11
C LEU A 95 -6.78 -0.65 -17.10
N VAL A 96 -7.10 0.52 -17.65
CA VAL A 96 -6.24 1.72 -17.59
C VAL A 96 -5.97 2.11 -16.14
N THR A 97 -7.01 2.15 -15.30
CA THR A 97 -6.89 2.47 -13.87
C THR A 97 -5.99 1.45 -13.16
N VAL A 98 -6.27 0.16 -13.31
CA VAL A 98 -5.45 -0.91 -12.73
C VAL A 98 -3.99 -0.80 -13.18
N ARG A 99 -3.75 -0.54 -14.48
CA ARG A 99 -2.41 -0.41 -15.04
C ARG A 99 -1.64 0.76 -14.44
N ALA A 100 -2.31 1.89 -14.19
CA ALA A 100 -1.71 3.05 -13.54
C ALA A 100 -1.25 2.74 -12.10
N LEU A 101 -1.99 1.90 -11.37
CA LEU A 101 -1.70 1.52 -9.98
C LEU A 101 -0.73 0.34 -9.82
N LEU A 102 -0.42 -0.38 -10.89
CA LEU A 102 0.45 -1.56 -10.85
C LEU A 102 1.83 -1.35 -10.21
N PRO A 103 2.58 -0.27 -10.52
CA PRO A 103 3.87 -0.03 -9.87
C PRO A 103 3.73 0.05 -8.35
N LYS A 104 2.63 0.63 -7.87
CA LYS A 104 2.33 0.72 -6.44
C LYS A 104 1.91 -0.63 -5.86
N ALA A 105 1.12 -1.42 -6.59
CA ALA A 105 0.77 -2.79 -6.21
C ALA A 105 2.01 -3.68 -6.04
N ALA A 106 3.01 -3.56 -6.94
CA ALA A 106 4.27 -4.30 -6.80
C ALA A 106 5.05 -3.87 -5.56
N ARG A 107 5.06 -2.58 -5.20
CA ARG A 107 5.65 -2.10 -3.93
C ARG A 107 4.90 -2.62 -2.71
N MET A 108 3.57 -2.60 -2.73
CA MET A 108 2.76 -3.19 -1.67
C MET A 108 3.07 -4.66 -1.48
N ALA A 109 3.12 -5.44 -2.56
CA ALA A 109 3.43 -6.87 -2.50
C ALA A 109 4.75 -7.14 -1.78
N ARG A 110 5.81 -6.37 -2.08
CA ARG A 110 7.10 -6.46 -1.36
C ARG A 110 6.94 -6.21 0.14
N SER A 111 6.17 -5.17 0.53
CA SER A 111 5.90 -4.87 1.95
C SER A 111 5.07 -5.93 2.67
N GLN A 112 4.37 -6.80 1.93
CA GLN A 112 3.53 -7.86 2.46
C GLN A 112 4.21 -9.24 2.43
N MET A 113 5.43 -9.35 1.89
CA MET A 113 6.21 -10.59 1.92
C MET A 113 6.48 -11.04 3.35
N ARG A 114 6.41 -12.36 3.56
CA ARG A 114 6.67 -13.00 4.85
C ARG A 114 7.51 -14.26 4.61
N PRO A 115 8.15 -14.86 5.63
CA PRO A 115 8.85 -16.13 5.46
C PRO A 115 7.99 -17.25 4.84
N SER A 116 6.67 -17.18 5.00
CA SER A 116 5.70 -18.14 4.44
C SER A 116 4.99 -17.67 3.17
N ILE A 117 5.21 -16.44 2.70
CA ILE A 117 4.51 -15.83 1.56
C ILE A 117 5.55 -15.18 0.65
N ASP A 118 5.73 -15.75 -0.54
CA ASP A 118 6.66 -15.21 -1.52
C ASP A 118 6.07 -13.99 -2.27
N PHE A 119 6.89 -13.39 -3.14
CA PHE A 119 6.47 -12.22 -3.90
C PHE A 119 5.32 -12.52 -4.87
N GLU A 120 5.30 -13.68 -5.52
CA GLU A 120 4.28 -13.99 -6.53
C GLU A 120 2.91 -14.21 -5.87
N GLU A 121 2.90 -14.88 -4.72
CA GLU A 121 1.70 -15.04 -3.90
C GLU A 121 1.19 -13.68 -3.39
N ALA A 122 2.08 -12.87 -2.78
CA ALA A 122 1.73 -11.54 -2.29
C ALA A 122 1.24 -10.63 -3.43
N PHE A 123 1.91 -10.65 -4.58
CA PHE A 123 1.55 -9.83 -5.74
C PHE A 123 0.22 -10.27 -6.33
N SER A 124 -0.03 -11.58 -6.46
CA SER A 124 -1.31 -12.10 -6.93
C SER A 124 -2.48 -11.66 -6.05
N VAL A 125 -2.30 -11.68 -4.73
CA VAL A 125 -3.33 -11.22 -3.78
C VAL A 125 -3.54 -9.71 -3.86
N VAL A 126 -2.47 -8.91 -3.89
CA VAL A 126 -2.57 -7.45 -4.00
C VAL A 126 -3.22 -7.03 -5.31
N VAL A 127 -2.86 -7.67 -6.43
CA VAL A 127 -3.47 -7.42 -7.75
C VAL A 127 -4.95 -7.82 -7.74
N GLY A 128 -5.30 -8.97 -7.16
CA GLY A 128 -6.69 -9.38 -7.00
C GLY A 128 -7.50 -8.36 -6.20
N ALA A 129 -6.96 -7.88 -5.08
CA ALA A 129 -7.57 -6.82 -4.29
C ALA A 129 -7.73 -5.51 -5.09
N LEU A 130 -6.71 -5.11 -5.87
CA LEU A 130 -6.78 -3.92 -6.72
C LEU A 130 -7.90 -4.05 -7.75
N PHE A 131 -8.06 -5.23 -8.36
CA PHE A 131 -9.08 -5.48 -9.37
C PHE A 131 -10.49 -5.29 -8.78
N GLU A 132 -10.71 -5.82 -7.59
CA GLU A 132 -11.96 -5.69 -6.85
C GLU A 132 -12.23 -4.25 -6.43
N VAL A 133 -11.23 -3.57 -5.85
CA VAL A 133 -11.35 -2.20 -5.37
C VAL A 133 -11.66 -1.23 -6.51
N VAL A 134 -11.00 -1.33 -7.66
CA VAL A 134 -11.30 -0.46 -8.81
C VAL A 134 -12.72 -0.69 -9.33
N ARG A 135 -13.23 -1.94 -9.30
CA ARG A 135 -14.60 -2.25 -9.72
C ARG A 135 -15.68 -1.75 -8.77
N THR A 136 -15.37 -1.65 -7.49
CA THR A 136 -16.35 -1.37 -6.43
C THR A 136 -16.11 -0.03 -5.74
N TYR A 137 -15.23 0.82 -6.31
CA TYR A 137 -14.81 2.05 -5.66
C TYR A 137 -16.00 2.99 -5.43
N PRO A 138 -16.29 3.38 -4.18
CA PRO A 138 -17.47 4.18 -3.86
C PRO A 138 -17.20 5.68 -4.09
N LEU A 139 -17.15 6.11 -5.36
CA LEU A 139 -16.87 7.50 -5.74
C LEU A 139 -17.76 8.52 -5.02
N GLU A 140 -19.05 8.21 -4.84
CA GLU A 140 -20.00 9.09 -4.16
C GLU A 140 -19.65 9.35 -2.69
N ARG A 141 -19.03 8.37 -2.02
CA ARG A 141 -18.63 8.47 -0.61
C ARG A 141 -17.20 8.96 -0.44
N CYS A 142 -16.34 8.71 -1.43
CA CYS A 142 -14.93 9.09 -1.41
C CYS A 142 -14.57 9.90 -2.68
N PRO A 143 -15.08 11.14 -2.82
CA PRO A 143 -14.86 11.94 -4.02
C PRO A 143 -13.49 12.64 -4.06
N ARG A 144 -12.67 12.50 -3.02
CA ARG A 144 -11.38 13.18 -2.85
C ARG A 144 -10.28 12.19 -2.57
N SER A 145 -9.04 12.58 -2.87
CA SER A 145 -7.84 11.78 -2.59
C SER A 145 -7.97 10.36 -3.18
N ILE A 146 -8.50 10.29 -4.40
CA ILE A 146 -8.95 9.05 -5.03
C ILE A 146 -7.82 8.06 -5.14
N TYR A 147 -6.64 8.50 -5.59
CA TYR A 147 -5.46 7.65 -5.64
C TYR A 147 -5.12 7.05 -4.27
N ALA A 148 -4.98 7.89 -3.23
CA ALA A 148 -4.64 7.42 -1.89
C ALA A 148 -5.71 6.47 -1.35
N GLY A 149 -6.99 6.74 -1.61
CA GLY A 149 -8.10 5.87 -1.25
C GLY A 149 -8.07 4.52 -1.97
N LEU A 150 -7.82 4.49 -3.28
CA LEU A 150 -7.68 3.24 -4.05
C LEU A 150 -6.55 2.38 -3.48
N VAL A 151 -5.39 3.01 -3.27
CA VAL A 151 -4.18 2.38 -2.76
C VAL A 151 -4.41 1.82 -1.34
N LEU A 152 -5.01 2.60 -0.45
CA LEU A 152 -5.27 2.19 0.94
C LEU A 152 -6.32 1.08 1.03
N ARG A 153 -7.40 1.15 0.25
CA ARG A 153 -8.42 0.09 0.18
C ARG A 153 -7.84 -1.20 -0.39
N THR A 154 -7.01 -1.08 -1.41
CA THR A 154 -6.30 -2.23 -2.01
C THR A 154 -5.41 -2.91 -0.97
N LEU A 155 -4.60 -2.15 -0.23
CA LEU A 155 -3.74 -2.70 0.82
C LEU A 155 -4.56 -3.36 1.93
N THR A 156 -5.63 -2.69 2.37
CA THR A 156 -6.54 -3.17 3.42
C THR A 156 -7.17 -4.51 3.04
N LEU A 157 -7.74 -4.61 1.83
CA LEU A 157 -8.32 -5.85 1.31
C LEU A 157 -7.24 -6.93 1.10
N ALA A 158 -6.08 -6.59 0.55
CA ALA A 158 -4.98 -7.53 0.37
C ALA A 158 -4.51 -8.11 1.71
N ARG A 159 -4.39 -7.28 2.76
CA ARG A 159 -4.03 -7.71 4.11
C ARG A 159 -5.06 -8.63 4.72
N GLN A 160 -6.36 -8.41 4.51
CA GLN A 160 -7.40 -9.33 4.95
C GLN A 160 -7.30 -10.67 4.24
N THR A 161 -7.09 -10.65 2.92
CA THR A 161 -6.95 -11.87 2.12
C THR A 161 -5.72 -12.67 2.52
N LEU A 162 -4.57 -12.01 2.72
CA LEU A 162 -3.35 -12.62 3.26
C LEU A 162 -3.52 -13.01 4.75
N GLY A 163 -4.41 -12.32 5.45
CA GLY A 163 -4.73 -12.40 6.87
C GLY A 163 -5.88 -13.36 7.20
N HIS A 164 -6.39 -14.16 6.27
CA HIS A 164 -7.28 -15.28 6.59
C HIS A 164 -6.60 -16.43 7.38
N LEU A 165 -5.51 -16.13 8.10
CA LEU A 165 -4.96 -16.87 9.24
C LEU A 165 -4.90 -16.06 10.57
N LEU A 166 -5.27 -14.78 10.60
CA LEU A 166 -5.35 -13.96 11.82
C LEU A 166 -6.53 -12.97 11.74
N ASN A 167 -7.54 -13.24 12.56
CA ASN A 167 -8.80 -12.50 12.73
C ASN A 167 -8.71 -10.97 12.63
N ASP A 168 -9.08 -10.37 11.51
CA ASP A 168 -9.62 -9.00 11.49
C ASP A 168 -10.64 -8.80 10.37
N ALA A 169 -11.75 -8.12 10.70
CA ALA A 169 -12.81 -7.77 9.75
C ALA A 169 -12.37 -6.59 8.88
N PRO A 170 -12.92 -6.43 7.66
CA PRO A 170 -12.55 -5.31 6.82
C PRO A 170 -12.84 -3.96 7.45
N LEU A 171 -11.87 -3.04 7.42
CA LEU A 171 -12.11 -1.63 7.78
C LEU A 171 -13.26 -1.12 6.90
N PRO A 172 -14.36 -0.62 7.51
CA PRO A 172 -15.50 -0.16 6.75
C PRO A 172 -15.12 1.04 5.86
N PRO A 173 -15.80 1.21 4.71
CA PRO A 173 -15.50 2.27 3.75
C PRO A 173 -15.41 3.67 4.34
N ASP A 174 -16.19 3.96 5.38
CA ASP A 174 -16.29 5.28 5.98
C ASP A 174 -15.07 5.59 6.89
N GLU A 175 -14.52 4.58 7.57
CA GLU A 175 -13.28 4.73 8.35
C GLU A 175 -12.09 4.99 7.42
N VAL A 176 -12.03 4.29 6.28
CA VAL A 176 -10.98 4.54 5.27
C VAL A 176 -11.09 5.96 4.70
N ALA A 177 -12.32 6.44 4.43
CA ALA A 177 -12.55 7.81 3.96
C ALA A 177 -12.08 8.83 5.00
N GLU A 178 -12.43 8.65 6.28
CA GLU A 178 -12.00 9.53 7.37
C GLU A 178 -10.48 9.55 7.52
N ILE A 179 -9.84 8.39 7.44
CA ILE A 179 -8.38 8.25 7.51
C ILE A 179 -7.70 8.99 6.35
N VAL A 180 -8.22 8.84 5.12
CA VAL A 180 -7.68 9.50 3.92
C VAL A 180 -7.92 11.03 3.94
N ASP A 181 -9.07 11.47 4.45
CA ASP A 181 -9.46 12.88 4.50
C ASP A 181 -8.86 13.65 5.68
N ARG A 182 -8.23 12.98 6.65
CA ARG A 182 -7.45 13.63 7.72
C ARG A 182 -6.26 14.39 7.14
N ARG A 183 -6.48 15.66 6.81
CA ARG A 183 -5.45 16.59 6.34
C ARG A 183 -4.45 16.85 7.47
N PRO A 184 -3.13 16.73 7.23
CA PRO A 184 -2.14 17.20 8.19
C PRO A 184 -2.33 18.71 8.44
N VAL A 185 -2.08 19.16 9.67
CA VAL A 185 -1.87 20.59 9.94
C VAL A 185 -0.51 20.96 9.35
N GLY A 186 -0.48 21.61 8.18
CA GLY A 186 0.77 21.98 7.49
C GLY A 186 0.73 21.80 5.97
N HIS A 187 1.91 21.66 5.36
CA HIS A 187 2.12 21.55 3.91
C HIS A 187 1.29 20.39 3.29
N GLU A 188 0.80 20.57 2.06
CA GLU A 188 0.09 19.53 1.32
C GLU A 188 1.03 18.37 0.99
N LEU A 189 0.88 17.25 1.70
CA LEU A 189 1.64 16.03 1.43
C LEU A 189 1.23 15.43 0.08
N GLY A 190 2.22 14.91 -0.65
CA GLY A 190 1.97 14.08 -1.82
C GLY A 190 1.14 12.82 -1.46
N PRO A 191 0.41 12.21 -2.40
CA PRO A 191 -0.41 11.04 -2.15
C PRO A 191 0.42 9.81 -1.77
N GLU A 192 1.67 9.70 -2.23
CA GLU A 192 2.60 8.66 -1.77
C GLU A 192 2.96 8.84 -0.31
N GLU A 193 3.38 10.04 0.09
CA GLU A 193 3.69 10.37 1.49
C GLU A 193 2.46 10.20 2.39
N ARG A 194 1.28 10.57 1.89
CA ARG A 194 0.00 10.30 2.57
C ARG A 194 -0.22 8.82 2.72
N PHE A 195 -0.09 8.03 1.65
CA PHE A 195 -0.26 6.58 1.75
C PHE A 195 0.77 5.94 2.68
N GLU A 196 2.05 6.29 2.59
CA GLU A 196 3.11 5.75 3.44
C GLU A 196 2.81 6.03 4.91
N ARG A 197 2.41 7.27 5.22
CA ARG A 197 1.95 7.64 6.56
C ARG A 197 0.75 6.81 7.00
N LEU A 198 -0.29 6.71 6.16
CA LEU A 198 -1.51 5.99 6.51
C LEU A 198 -1.28 4.48 6.69
N SER A 199 -0.50 3.88 5.81
CA SER A 199 -0.05 2.49 5.93
C SER A 199 0.75 2.28 7.21
N LEU A 200 1.69 3.17 7.53
CA LEU A 200 2.47 3.10 8.76
C LEU A 200 1.58 3.22 10.01
N LEU A 201 0.64 4.16 10.01
CA LEU A 201 -0.29 4.35 11.12
C LEU A 201 -1.20 3.15 11.31
N MET A 202 -1.68 2.53 10.22
CA MET A 202 -2.43 1.27 10.28
C MET A 202 -1.59 0.16 10.93
N ASP A 203 -0.35 -0.02 10.47
CA ASP A 203 0.55 -1.06 10.98
C ASP A 203 0.88 -0.86 12.45
N ALA A 204 1.16 0.39 12.82
CA ALA A 204 1.44 0.76 14.19
C ALA A 204 0.20 0.64 15.09
N THR A 205 -1.01 0.87 14.57
CA THR A 205 -2.26 0.65 15.30
C THR A 205 -2.51 -0.84 15.54
N GLU A 206 -2.39 -1.67 14.50
CA GLU A 206 -2.54 -3.13 14.57
C GLU A 206 -1.58 -3.74 15.62
N LEU A 207 -0.33 -3.26 15.64
CA LEU A 207 0.69 -3.70 16.58
C LEU A 207 0.63 -2.99 17.94
N GLN A 208 -0.31 -2.07 18.15
CA GLN A 208 -0.47 -1.26 19.36
C GLN A 208 0.82 -0.50 19.76
N LEU A 209 1.49 0.09 18.77
CA LEU A 209 2.76 0.82 18.92
C LEU A 209 2.58 2.33 19.11
N LEU A 210 1.39 2.85 18.84
CA LEU A 210 1.08 4.29 18.88
C LEU A 210 0.85 4.79 20.32
N GLY A 211 1.42 5.95 20.63
CA GLY A 211 1.11 6.76 21.81
C GLY A 211 -0.12 7.64 21.61
N LYS A 212 -0.57 8.33 22.67
CA LYS A 212 -1.82 9.12 22.67
C LYS A 212 -1.86 10.24 21.62
N ASP A 213 -0.71 10.83 21.28
CA ASP A 213 -0.60 12.00 20.40
C ASP A 213 0.13 11.69 19.07
N ASP A 214 0.45 10.42 18.81
CA ASP A 214 1.26 10.00 17.66
C ASP A 214 0.55 10.27 16.31
N HIS A 215 -0.79 10.22 16.29
CA HIS A 215 -1.58 10.40 15.06
C HIS A 215 -1.37 11.77 14.39
N GLU A 216 -1.09 12.81 15.18
CA GLU A 216 -0.93 14.18 14.69
C GLU A 216 0.51 14.48 14.28
N HIS A 217 1.51 13.89 14.96
CA HIS A 217 2.93 14.26 14.86
C HIS A 217 3.79 13.32 14.00
N ILE A 218 3.24 12.17 13.57
CA ILE A 218 3.94 11.26 12.66
C ILE A 218 3.82 11.78 11.22
N HIS A 219 4.94 12.23 10.68
CA HIS A 219 5.10 12.59 9.28
C HIS A 219 6.27 11.82 8.66
N SER A 220 6.30 11.70 7.33
CA SER A 220 7.45 11.10 6.65
C SER A 220 8.72 11.87 7.03
N GLY A 221 9.79 11.13 7.34
CA GLY A 221 11.08 11.69 7.76
C GLY A 221 11.19 12.14 9.23
N THR A 222 10.16 11.98 10.08
CA THR A 222 10.35 12.17 11.53
C THR A 222 11.04 10.96 12.14
N ALA A 223 11.88 11.17 13.15
CA ALA A 223 12.57 10.08 13.85
C ALA A 223 11.59 9.04 14.45
N ARG A 224 10.40 9.51 14.85
CA ARG A 224 9.31 8.64 15.31
C ARG A 224 8.74 7.78 14.17
N ALA A 225 8.53 8.35 12.98
CA ALA A 225 8.08 7.60 11.82
C ALA A 225 9.12 6.55 11.39
N GLU A 226 10.40 6.92 11.31
CA GLU A 226 11.49 5.99 10.97
C GLU A 226 11.60 4.84 11.97
N LEU A 227 11.47 5.14 13.27
CA LEU A 227 11.44 4.10 14.31
C LEU A 227 10.27 3.15 14.12
N LEU A 228 9.06 3.68 13.87
CA LEU A 228 7.89 2.84 13.66
C LEU A 228 8.04 1.99 12.41
N HIS A 229 8.58 2.53 11.30
CA HIS A 229 8.88 1.76 10.10
C HIS A 229 9.81 0.58 10.40
N LEU A 230 10.90 0.83 11.15
CA LEU A 230 11.84 -0.22 11.54
C LEU A 230 11.19 -1.28 12.44
N VAL A 231 10.40 -0.87 13.42
CA VAL A 231 9.76 -1.78 14.38
C VAL A 231 8.68 -2.62 13.69
N VAL A 232 7.86 -2.01 12.84
CA VAL A 232 6.84 -2.71 12.02
C VAL A 232 7.51 -3.74 11.12
N TRP A 233 8.57 -3.34 10.40
CA TRP A 233 9.34 -4.26 9.55
C TRP A 233 9.89 -5.45 10.35
N ALA A 234 10.47 -5.18 11.52
CA ALA A 234 11.09 -6.22 12.34
C ALA A 234 10.07 -7.23 12.88
N VAL A 235 8.84 -6.80 13.17
CA VAL A 235 7.76 -7.73 13.54
C VAL A 235 7.31 -8.55 12.33
N ARG A 236 7.12 -7.92 11.16
CA ARG A 236 6.68 -8.62 9.94
C ARG A 236 7.64 -9.70 9.47
N THR A 237 8.94 -9.42 9.58
CA THR A 237 10.02 -10.34 9.21
C THR A 237 10.33 -11.37 10.32
N GLY A 238 9.65 -11.29 11.46
CA GLY A 238 9.85 -12.19 12.60
C GLY A 238 11.14 -11.94 13.40
N VAL A 239 11.86 -10.85 13.12
CA VAL A 239 13.05 -10.43 13.88
C VAL A 239 12.68 -10.05 15.32
N LEU A 240 11.52 -9.42 15.50
CA LEU A 240 10.95 -9.06 16.80
C LEU A 240 9.58 -9.69 17.01
N GLN A 241 9.28 -10.01 18.26
CA GLN A 241 7.92 -10.36 18.67
C GLN A 241 7.09 -9.09 18.92
N PRO A 242 5.74 -9.11 18.74
CA PRO A 242 4.89 -7.92 18.93
C PRO A 242 5.07 -7.24 20.30
N HIS A 243 5.20 -8.02 21.38
CA HIS A 243 5.42 -7.46 22.72
C HIS A 243 6.79 -6.77 22.88
N GLU A 244 7.83 -7.22 22.17
CA GLU A 244 9.16 -6.58 22.16
C GLU A 244 9.13 -5.26 21.39
N ALA A 245 8.36 -5.23 20.29
CA ALA A 245 8.08 -4.05 19.51
C ALA A 245 7.31 -2.99 20.30
N GLN A 246 6.28 -3.37 21.05
CA GLN A 246 5.52 -2.48 21.93
C GLN A 246 6.41 -1.86 23.03
N LEU A 247 7.28 -2.68 23.66
CA LEU A 247 8.24 -2.19 24.64
C LEU A 247 9.23 -1.18 24.06
N LEU A 248 9.72 -1.42 22.83
CA LEU A 248 10.59 -0.48 22.13
C LEU A 248 9.85 0.81 21.76
N ALA A 249 8.69 0.70 21.13
CA ALA A 249 7.91 1.85 20.70
C ALA A 249 7.53 2.76 21.88
N GLY A 250 7.02 2.18 22.97
CA GLY A 250 6.64 2.93 24.18
C GLY A 250 7.82 3.59 24.89
N TYR A 251 8.99 2.95 24.90
CA TYR A 251 10.21 3.52 25.47
C TYR A 251 10.62 4.83 24.76
N TYR A 252 10.52 4.85 23.44
CA TYR A 252 10.91 6.00 22.64
C TYR A 252 9.86 7.12 22.61
N VAL A 253 8.57 6.82 22.85
CA VAL A 253 7.54 7.86 23.11
C VAL A 253 7.84 8.61 24.40
N ASP A 254 8.06 7.87 25.50
CA ASP A 254 8.26 8.46 26.84
C ASP A 254 9.61 9.20 26.96
N SER A 255 10.56 8.94 26.07
CA SER A 255 11.82 9.70 25.99
C SER A 255 11.71 11.01 25.21
N ASP A 256 10.81 11.11 24.23
CA ASP A 256 10.63 12.32 23.41
C ASP A 256 9.87 13.41 24.16
N HIS A 257 9.01 13.03 25.11
CA HIS A 257 8.25 13.95 25.98
C HIS A 257 9.00 14.36 27.25
N ARG A 258 10.20 13.81 27.50
CA ARG A 258 11.00 14.12 28.70
C ARG A 258 12.31 14.77 28.29
N ASP A 259 12.39 16.09 28.45
CA ASP A 259 13.62 16.89 28.47
C ASP A 259 14.76 16.20 29.29
N GLY A 260 15.54 15.33 28.65
CA GLY A 260 16.78 14.77 29.16
C GLY A 260 16.71 13.76 30.32
N ARG A 261 15.53 13.27 30.75
CA ARG A 261 15.47 12.24 31.82
C ARG A 261 15.58 10.83 31.27
N THR A 262 16.81 10.31 31.23
CA THR A 262 17.09 8.89 30.96
C THR A 262 16.44 7.95 31.99
N PRO A 263 16.23 6.65 31.67
CA PRO A 263 15.48 5.67 32.49
C PRO A 263 16.10 5.30 33.84
N ARG A 264 17.09 6.05 34.32
CA ARG A 264 17.68 5.89 35.64
C ARG A 264 16.68 6.11 36.79
N SER A 265 15.52 6.71 36.52
CA SER A 265 14.52 7.03 37.53
C SER A 265 13.41 5.99 37.72
N ILE A 266 13.45 4.85 37.02
CA ILE A 266 12.44 3.78 37.15
C ILE A 266 13.18 2.54 37.65
N GLY A 267 12.97 2.14 38.91
CA GLY A 267 13.74 1.12 39.66
C GLY A 267 13.83 -0.28 39.01
N SER A 268 13.49 -1.35 39.73
CA SER A 268 13.70 -2.74 39.28
C SER A 268 12.99 -3.13 37.96
N GLY A 269 12.00 -2.35 37.51
CA GLY A 269 11.40 -2.46 36.19
C GLY A 269 12.28 -1.95 35.04
N GLY A 270 13.15 -0.96 35.28
CA GLY A 270 14.00 -0.33 34.26
C GLY A 270 15.10 -1.24 33.73
N ASP A 271 15.63 -2.15 34.56
CA ASP A 271 16.69 -3.08 34.14
C ASP A 271 16.17 -4.20 33.23
N ARG A 272 14.94 -4.68 33.46
CA ARG A 272 14.29 -5.65 32.56
C ARG A 272 13.99 -5.03 31.21
N VAL A 273 13.46 -3.79 31.19
CA VAL A 273 13.22 -3.02 29.96
C VAL A 273 14.52 -2.75 29.21
N ARG A 274 15.62 -2.44 29.92
CA ARG A 274 16.94 -2.23 29.31
C ARG A 274 17.51 -3.50 28.71
N LYS A 275 17.38 -4.65 29.39
CA LYS A 275 17.86 -5.94 28.90
C LYS A 275 17.04 -6.43 27.69
N ALA A 276 15.72 -6.24 27.73
CA ALA A 276 14.84 -6.51 26.59
C ALA A 276 15.20 -5.62 25.38
N ARG A 277 15.37 -4.31 25.61
CA ARG A 277 15.85 -3.37 24.59
C ARG A 277 17.20 -3.77 24.01
N SER A 278 18.18 -4.10 24.86
CA SER A 278 19.50 -4.49 24.39
C SER A 278 19.43 -5.71 23.49
N ARG A 279 18.60 -6.71 23.83
CA ARG A 279 18.40 -7.90 23.00
C ARG A 279 17.69 -7.57 21.69
N ALA A 280 16.63 -6.77 21.75
CA ALA A 280 15.90 -6.34 20.56
C ALA A 280 16.79 -5.53 19.60
N VAL A 281 17.57 -4.58 20.11
CA VAL A 281 18.55 -3.80 19.34
C VAL A 281 19.67 -4.69 18.80
N SER A 282 20.16 -5.66 19.56
CA SER A 282 21.15 -6.63 19.06
C SER A 282 20.58 -7.50 17.93
N ARG A 283 19.31 -7.93 18.01
CA ARG A 283 18.66 -8.67 16.92
C ARG A 283 18.44 -7.80 15.68
N LEU A 284 18.01 -6.55 15.85
CA LEU A 284 17.89 -5.59 14.76
C LEU A 284 19.23 -5.34 14.06
N ARG A 285 20.32 -5.21 14.82
CA ARG A 285 21.69 -5.04 14.28
C ARG A 285 22.25 -6.30 13.60
N ALA A 286 21.78 -7.47 14.00
CA ALA A 286 22.16 -8.74 13.40
C ALA A 286 21.28 -9.11 12.19
N ALA A 287 20.14 -8.43 12.03
CA ALA A 287 19.29 -8.58 10.86
C ALA A 287 19.93 -7.86 9.66
N ASP A 288 19.70 -8.41 8.47
CA ASP A 288 20.25 -7.88 7.23
C ASP A 288 19.68 -6.48 6.95
N HIS A 289 20.54 -5.46 7.10
CA HIS A 289 20.15 -4.06 6.94
C HIS A 289 19.87 -3.71 5.47
N ASP A 290 20.40 -4.50 4.52
CA ASP A 290 20.14 -4.35 3.09
C ASP A 290 18.72 -4.85 2.75
N ALA A 291 18.21 -5.85 3.48
CA ALA A 291 16.83 -6.31 3.34
C ALA A 291 15.78 -5.29 3.83
N TYR A 292 16.15 -4.39 4.75
CA TYR A 292 15.28 -3.27 5.16
C TYR A 292 15.15 -2.24 4.03
N TRP A 293 16.24 -1.83 3.39
CA TRP A 293 16.25 -0.83 2.32
C TRP A 293 15.66 -1.33 0.98
N LEU A 294 15.50 -2.64 0.80
CA LEU A 294 14.81 -3.22 -0.35
C LEU A 294 13.28 -3.24 -0.20
N VAL A 295 12.77 -3.05 1.02
CA VAL A 295 11.35 -3.12 1.37
C VAL A 295 10.77 -1.76 1.80
N ALA A 296 11.61 -0.87 2.34
CA ALA A 296 11.30 0.54 2.61
C ALA A 296 11.30 1.37 1.31
#